data_AF-A0A963M1D5-F1
#
_entry.id   AF-A0A963M1D5-F1
#
_cell.length_a   1.000
_cell.length_b   1.000
_cell.length_c   1.000
_cell.angle_alpha   90.00
_cell.angle_beta   90.00
_cell.angle_gamma   90.00
#
_symmetry.space_group_name_H-M   'P 1'
#
loop_
_entity.id
_entity.type
_entity.pdbx_description
1 polymer ?
#
loop_
_entity_poly.entity_id
_entity_poly.type
_entity_poly.pdbx_seq_one_letter_code
_entity_poly.pdbx_strand_id
1 'polypeptide(L)'
;VIAANYGDLGRGAVEMAAINAQQGRMNKLLAAVGARVDAVFFCPHAPDEGCRCRKPQPGLFEQIRERFGIELSGTPAVGDAVEDLVAAAATGCEPHLVLTGQGAPYRGQALPSTFPAQTRVHEDLAAFAEYLVERDAVPTATAG
;
A
#
# COMPACT_ATOMS: atom_id res chain seq x y z
N VAL A 1 6.08 -5.88 -1.21
CA VAL A 1 6.01 -4.98 -2.40
C VAL A 1 5.50 -3.62 -1.97
N ILE A 2 5.91 -2.53 -2.61
CA ILE A 2 5.42 -1.16 -2.35
C ILE A 2 4.70 -0.63 -3.59
N ALA A 3 3.57 0.06 -3.42
CA ALA A 3 2.87 0.81 -4.46
C ALA A 3 2.76 2.29 -4.05
N ALA A 4 3.29 3.23 -4.85
CA ALA A 4 3.38 4.64 -4.48
C ALA A 4 2.88 5.61 -5.58
N ASN A 5 2.31 6.75 -5.17
CA ASN A 5 1.99 7.86 -6.08
C ASN A 5 3.12 8.90 -6.01
N TYR A 6 3.87 9.11 -7.09
CA TYR A 6 4.90 10.15 -7.24
C TYR A 6 4.44 11.25 -8.20
N GLY A 7 3.32 11.91 -7.87
CA GLY A 7 2.73 12.94 -8.74
C GLY A 7 3.61 14.17 -8.97
N ASP A 8 4.63 14.40 -8.13
CA ASP A 8 5.62 15.46 -8.34
C ASP A 8 6.51 15.22 -9.56
N LEU A 9 6.64 13.98 -10.04
CA LEU A 9 7.38 13.67 -11.26
C LEU A 9 6.63 14.19 -12.50
N GLY A 10 5.34 13.88 -12.61
CA GLY A 10 4.48 14.36 -13.70
C GLY A 10 4.27 15.87 -13.70
N ARG A 11 4.35 16.51 -12.52
CA ARG A 11 4.40 17.97 -12.40
C ARG A 11 5.74 18.59 -12.80
N GLY A 12 6.79 17.80 -13.04
CA GLY A 12 8.15 18.29 -13.25
C GLY A 12 8.77 18.95 -12.02
N ALA A 13 8.19 18.74 -10.83
CA ALA A 13 8.65 19.34 -9.58
C ALA A 13 9.83 18.56 -8.96
N VAL A 14 9.99 17.29 -9.32
CA VAL A 14 11.06 16.41 -8.85
C VAL A 14 11.59 15.60 -10.04
N GLU A 15 12.90 15.42 -10.11
CA GLU A 15 13.54 14.58 -11.13
C GLU A 15 13.53 13.09 -10.76
N MET A 16 13.53 12.22 -11.75
CA MET A 16 13.61 10.76 -11.54
C MET A 16 14.86 10.36 -10.74
N ALA A 17 15.97 11.09 -10.89
CA ALA A 17 17.19 10.88 -10.11
C ALA A 17 16.96 11.04 -8.60
N ALA A 18 16.15 12.01 -8.18
CA ALA A 18 15.83 12.23 -6.78
C ALA A 18 14.94 11.11 -6.21
N ILE A 19 13.97 10.63 -6.99
CA ILE A 19 13.14 9.47 -6.61
C ILE A 19 14.03 8.22 -6.46
N ASN A 20 14.93 7.99 -7.41
CA ASN A 20 15.88 6.87 -7.34
C ASN A 20 16.80 6.98 -6.10
N ALA A 21 17.27 8.18 -5.76
CA ALA A 21 18.08 8.40 -4.56
C ALA A 21 17.28 8.12 -3.27
N GLN A 22 16.02 8.56 -3.20
CA GLN A 22 15.13 8.27 -2.09
C GLN A 22 14.89 6.76 -1.92
N GLN A 23 14.57 6.06 -3.02
CA GLN A 23 14.37 4.61 -3.04
C GLN A 23 15.66 3.85 -2.66
N GLY A 24 16.81 4.28 -3.17
CA GLY A 24 18.11 3.72 -2.81
C GLY A 24 18.44 3.89 -1.33
N ARG A 25 18.14 5.05 -0.75
CA ARG A 25 18.31 5.31 0.69
C ARG A 25 17.39 4.41 1.53
N MET A 26 16.11 4.29 1.15
CA MET A 26 15.15 3.42 1.81
C MET A 26 15.64 1.97 1.82
N ASN A 27 16.02 1.43 0.65
CA ASN A 27 16.52 0.06 0.53
C ASN A 27 17.78 -0.17 1.36
N LYS A 28 18.70 0.80 1.41
CA LYS A 28 19.91 0.70 2.24
C LYS A 28 19.59 0.62 3.74
N LEU A 29 18.64 1.41 4.22
CA LEU A 29 18.22 1.40 5.63
C LEU A 29 17.50 0.09 5.99
N LEU A 30 16.64 -0.41 5.11
CA LEU A 30 15.95 -1.69 5.30
C LEU A 30 16.94 -2.87 5.31
N ALA A 31 17.90 -2.88 4.38
CA ALA A 31 18.92 -3.92 4.31
C ALA A 31 19.79 -3.98 5.59
N ALA A 32 20.05 -2.83 6.22
CA ALA A 32 20.83 -2.77 7.46
C ALA A 32 20.16 -3.48 8.65
N VAL A 33 18.84 -3.71 8.58
CA VAL A 33 18.07 -4.45 9.59
C VAL A 33 17.55 -5.79 9.08
N GLY A 34 18.07 -6.27 7.92
CA GLY A 34 17.68 -7.54 7.32
C GLY A 34 16.33 -7.54 6.62
N ALA A 35 15.69 -6.38 6.44
CA ALA A 35 14.43 -6.26 5.72
C ALA A 35 14.66 -6.16 4.20
N ARG A 36 13.70 -6.68 3.41
CA ARG A 36 13.73 -6.67 1.95
C ARG A 36 12.41 -6.15 1.38
N VAL A 37 12.52 -5.35 0.31
CA VAL A 37 11.39 -4.99 -0.56
C VAL A 37 11.64 -5.64 -1.92
N ASP A 38 10.73 -6.51 -2.36
CA ASP A 38 10.91 -7.24 -3.63
C ASP A 38 10.74 -6.35 -4.87
N ALA A 39 9.85 -5.37 -4.78
CA ALA A 39 9.56 -4.44 -5.87
C ALA A 39 8.87 -3.18 -5.35
N VAL A 40 9.08 -2.10 -6.08
CA VAL A 40 8.40 -0.82 -5.91
C VAL A 40 7.73 -0.47 -7.22
N PHE A 41 6.41 -0.39 -7.19
CA PHE A 41 5.57 0.08 -8.29
C PHE A 41 5.18 1.51 -7.99
N PHE A 42 5.23 2.38 -8.99
CA PHE A 42 4.83 3.75 -8.76
C PHE A 42 4.15 4.40 -9.96
N CYS A 43 3.24 5.31 -9.65
CA CYS A 43 2.60 6.19 -10.63
C CYS A 43 3.36 7.53 -10.69
N PRO A 44 3.96 7.90 -11.83
CA PRO A 44 4.63 9.19 -11.98
C PRO A 44 3.67 10.34 -12.30
N HIS A 45 2.46 10.03 -12.79
CA HIS A 45 1.56 11.02 -13.36
C HIS A 45 0.97 12.00 -12.32
N ALA A 46 0.76 13.23 -12.77
CA ALA A 46 0.01 14.25 -12.07
C ALA A 46 -1.48 13.83 -11.90
N PRO A 47 -2.21 14.43 -10.94
CA PRO A 47 -3.59 14.05 -10.64
C PRO A 47 -4.58 14.16 -11.82
N ASP A 48 -4.33 15.09 -12.74
CA ASP A 48 -5.20 15.46 -13.86
C ASP A 48 -4.89 14.72 -15.17
N GLU A 49 -3.84 13.90 -15.22
CA GLU A 49 -3.46 13.15 -16.44
C GLU A 49 -4.37 11.95 -16.76
N GLY A 50 -5.34 11.62 -15.90
CA GLY A 50 -6.34 10.57 -16.20
C GLY A 50 -5.80 9.15 -16.32
N CYS A 51 -4.61 8.86 -15.78
CA CYS A 51 -4.00 7.54 -15.85
C CYS A 51 -4.73 6.47 -14.99
N ARG A 52 -4.59 5.19 -15.36
CA ARG A 52 -5.14 4.05 -14.58
C ARG A 52 -4.26 3.62 -13.40
N CYS A 53 -3.02 4.08 -13.29
CA CYS A 53 -2.11 3.65 -12.24
C CYS A 53 -2.17 4.53 -10.97
N ARG A 54 -2.62 5.78 -11.05
CA ARG A 54 -2.69 6.64 -9.87
C ARG A 54 -3.77 6.15 -8.92
N LYS A 55 -3.41 5.74 -7.70
CA LYS A 55 -4.39 5.43 -6.64
C LYS A 55 -5.30 6.66 -6.44
N PRO A 56 -6.64 6.52 -6.44
CA PRO A 56 -7.42 5.31 -6.12
C PRO A 56 -7.67 4.32 -7.26
N GLN A 57 -7.14 4.55 -8.46
CA GLN A 57 -7.25 3.56 -9.54
C GLN A 57 -6.43 2.29 -9.22
N PRO A 58 -6.90 1.09 -9.61
CA PRO A 58 -6.28 -0.18 -9.24
C PRO A 58 -5.03 -0.53 -10.04
N GLY A 59 -4.62 0.28 -11.03
CA GLY A 59 -3.62 -0.13 -12.03
C GLY A 59 -2.27 -0.55 -11.47
N LEU A 60 -1.77 0.05 -10.37
CA LEU A 60 -0.53 -0.42 -9.74
C LEU A 60 -0.70 -1.81 -9.11
N PHE A 61 -1.85 -2.10 -8.51
CA PHE A 61 -2.14 -3.43 -7.96
C PHE A 61 -2.29 -4.46 -9.10
N GLU A 62 -2.95 -4.11 -10.20
CA GLU A 62 -3.04 -4.96 -11.39
C GLU A 62 -1.64 -5.30 -11.95
N GLN A 63 -0.72 -4.33 -11.97
CA GLN A 63 0.67 -4.55 -12.38
C GLN A 63 1.43 -5.46 -11.40
N ILE A 64 1.19 -5.34 -10.09
CA ILE A 64 1.74 -6.25 -9.08
C ILE A 64 1.25 -7.68 -9.34
N ARG A 65 -0.06 -7.84 -9.52
CA ARG A 65 -0.69 -9.13 -9.85
C ARG A 65 -0.02 -9.78 -11.06
N GLU A 66 0.12 -9.03 -12.15
CA GLU A 66 0.73 -9.51 -13.39
C GLU A 66 2.21 -9.84 -13.22
N ARG A 67 2.99 -8.99 -12.54
CA ARG A 67 4.43 -9.19 -12.35
C ARG A 67 4.76 -10.47 -11.57
N PHE A 68 3.97 -10.77 -10.54
CA PHE A 68 4.20 -11.92 -9.66
C PHE A 68 3.38 -13.14 -10.02
N GLY A 69 2.38 -13.02 -10.90
CA GLY A 69 1.50 -14.14 -11.28
C GLY A 69 0.68 -14.68 -10.11
N ILE A 70 0.29 -13.82 -9.17
CA ILE A 70 -0.46 -14.18 -7.95
C ILE A 70 -1.87 -13.62 -8.01
N GLU A 71 -2.83 -14.24 -7.31
CA GLU A 71 -4.11 -13.60 -7.01
C GLU A 71 -3.96 -12.63 -5.84
N LEU A 72 -4.59 -11.47 -5.93
CA LEU A 72 -4.55 -10.45 -4.88
C LEU A 72 -5.71 -10.57 -3.88
N SER A 73 -6.70 -11.43 -4.17
CA SER A 73 -7.83 -11.68 -3.29
C SER A 73 -7.35 -12.17 -1.92
N GLY A 74 -7.76 -11.50 -0.84
CA GLY A 74 -7.32 -11.84 0.52
C GLY A 74 -5.89 -11.39 0.85
N THR A 75 -5.17 -10.75 -0.09
CA THR A 75 -3.83 -10.22 0.19
C THR A 75 -3.95 -8.93 1.01
N PRO A 76 -3.26 -8.81 2.16
CA PRO A 76 -3.25 -7.58 2.95
C PRO A 76 -2.59 -6.43 2.20
N ALA A 77 -3.26 -5.28 2.16
CA ALA A 77 -2.76 -4.04 1.61
C ALA A 77 -2.89 -2.93 2.64
N VAL A 78 -1.75 -2.40 3.09
CA VAL A 78 -1.67 -1.36 4.12
C VAL A 78 -1.34 0.00 3.52
N GLY A 79 -2.02 1.04 4.00
CA GLY A 79 -1.78 2.44 3.60
C GLY A 79 -2.33 3.42 4.64
N ASP A 80 -1.93 4.68 4.52
CA ASP A 80 -2.45 5.77 5.36
C ASP A 80 -3.47 6.65 4.63
N ALA A 81 -3.59 6.52 3.31
CA ALA A 81 -4.50 7.29 2.49
C ALA A 81 -5.76 6.48 2.13
N VAL A 82 -6.91 7.15 2.02
CA VAL A 82 -8.15 6.50 1.56
C VAL A 82 -8.00 5.93 0.15
N GLU A 83 -7.21 6.60 -0.70
CA GLU A 83 -6.92 6.20 -2.07
C GLU A 83 -6.20 4.85 -2.13
N ASP A 84 -5.35 4.56 -1.15
CA ASP A 84 -4.64 3.27 -1.07
C ASP A 84 -5.61 2.13 -0.86
N LEU A 85 -6.56 2.33 0.05
CA LEU A 85 -7.51 1.33 0.47
C LEU A 85 -8.57 1.08 -0.60
N VAL A 86 -9.02 2.14 -1.29
CA VAL A 86 -9.93 2.01 -2.44
C VAL A 86 -9.27 1.25 -3.57
N ALA A 87 -8.01 1.57 -3.92
CA ALA A 87 -7.28 0.87 -4.97
C ALA A 87 -7.06 -0.61 -4.62
N ALA A 88 -6.70 -0.90 -3.37
CA ALA A 88 -6.53 -2.25 -2.87
C ALA A 88 -7.85 -3.05 -2.95
N ALA A 89 -8.93 -2.52 -2.38
CA ALA A 89 -10.23 -3.19 -2.34
C ALA A 89 -10.79 -3.48 -3.76
N ALA A 90 -10.55 -2.59 -4.72
CA ALA A 90 -10.93 -2.79 -6.12
C ALA A 90 -10.24 -4.01 -6.78
N THR A 91 -9.14 -4.50 -6.20
CA THR A 91 -8.41 -5.71 -6.66
C THR A 91 -8.64 -6.93 -5.77
N GLY A 92 -9.55 -6.86 -4.81
CA GLY A 92 -9.85 -7.94 -3.87
C GLY A 92 -8.89 -8.06 -2.69
N CYS A 93 -7.90 -7.17 -2.57
CA CYS A 93 -7.06 -7.09 -1.38
C CYS A 93 -7.88 -6.76 -0.12
N GLU A 94 -7.35 -7.15 1.02
CA GLU A 94 -7.84 -6.73 2.34
C GLU A 94 -7.24 -5.34 2.66
N PRO A 95 -8.06 -4.29 2.82
CA PRO A 95 -7.57 -2.95 3.12
C PRO A 95 -7.27 -2.76 4.61
N HIS A 96 -6.06 -2.28 4.92
CA HIS A 96 -5.60 -1.96 6.27
C HIS A 96 -5.19 -0.49 6.36
N LEU A 97 -5.88 0.30 7.17
CA LEU A 97 -5.53 1.69 7.46
C LEU A 97 -4.52 1.74 8.63
N VAL A 98 -3.44 2.50 8.48
CA VAL A 98 -2.60 2.91 9.62
C VAL A 98 -2.91 4.35 10.03
N LEU A 99 -2.91 4.64 11.33
CA LEU A 99 -3.21 5.96 11.91
C LEU A 99 -1.99 6.90 11.98
N THR A 100 -0.98 6.62 11.15
CA THR A 100 0.15 7.52 10.85
C THR A 100 -0.17 8.37 9.62
N GLY A 101 0.57 9.46 9.39
CA GLY A 101 0.44 10.24 8.15
C GLY A 101 -0.98 10.74 7.89
N GLN A 102 -1.52 10.45 6.70
CA GLN A 102 -2.87 10.86 6.29
C GLN A 102 -3.99 10.15 7.06
N GLY A 103 -3.70 9.03 7.72
CA GLY A 103 -4.67 8.28 8.51
C GLY A 103 -4.88 8.85 9.92
N ALA A 104 -3.96 9.69 10.41
CA ALA A 104 -3.98 10.22 11.77
C ALA A 104 -5.30 10.91 12.19
N PRO A 105 -5.99 11.68 11.32
CA PRO A 105 -7.27 12.28 11.66
C PRO A 105 -8.37 11.29 12.03
N TYR A 106 -8.27 10.01 11.62
CA TYR A 106 -9.29 9.00 11.89
C TYR A 106 -9.13 8.28 13.23
N ARG A 107 -8.10 8.62 14.02
CA ARG A 107 -7.88 8.00 15.34
C ARG A 107 -9.08 8.27 16.26
N GLY A 108 -9.68 7.18 16.76
CA GLY A 108 -10.85 7.24 17.65
C GLY A 108 -12.13 7.72 16.96
N GLN A 109 -12.16 7.77 15.63
CA GLN A 109 -13.33 8.17 14.84
C GLN A 109 -13.87 7.01 14.01
N ALA A 110 -15.16 7.06 13.67
CA ALA A 110 -15.73 6.16 12.68
C ALA A 110 -15.17 6.49 11.28
N LEU A 111 -14.82 5.46 10.50
CA LEU A 111 -14.38 5.67 9.14
C LEU A 111 -15.54 6.18 8.27
N PRO A 112 -15.32 7.23 7.45
CA PRO A 112 -16.31 7.67 6.48
C PRO A 112 -16.68 6.57 5.48
N SER A 113 -17.85 6.69 4.85
CA SER A 113 -18.32 5.76 3.80
C SER A 113 -17.46 5.75 2.53
N THR A 114 -16.50 6.67 2.39
CA THR A 114 -15.51 6.65 1.33
C THR A 114 -14.47 5.55 1.50
N PHE A 115 -14.29 5.02 2.71
CA PHE A 115 -13.43 3.87 2.98
C PHE A 115 -14.16 2.57 2.60
N PRO A 116 -13.43 1.55 2.11
CA PRO A 116 -14.00 0.21 1.97
C PRO A 116 -14.55 -0.31 3.30
N ALA A 117 -15.75 -0.92 3.28
CA ALA A 117 -16.45 -1.35 4.49
C ALA A 117 -15.66 -2.36 5.35
N GLN A 118 -14.81 -3.15 4.71
CA GLN A 118 -13.96 -4.16 5.34
C GLN A 118 -12.61 -3.63 5.85
N THR A 119 -12.41 -2.31 5.88
CA THR A 119 -11.14 -1.70 6.31
C THR A 119 -10.86 -1.99 7.78
N ARG A 120 -9.68 -2.57 8.06
CA ARG A 120 -9.16 -2.73 9.42
C ARG A 120 -8.21 -1.60 9.77
N VAL A 121 -8.31 -1.06 10.98
CA VAL A 121 -7.49 0.07 11.44
C VAL A 121 -6.40 -0.40 12.41
N HIS A 122 -5.20 0.17 12.28
CA HIS A 122 -4.02 -0.10 13.11
C HIS A 122 -3.38 1.22 13.54
N GLU A 123 -2.72 1.27 14.70
CA GLU A 123 -2.06 2.51 15.14
C GLU A 123 -0.93 2.95 14.20
N ASP A 124 -0.12 1.99 13.74
CA ASP A 124 0.98 2.22 12.82
C ASP A 124 1.33 0.93 12.04
N LEU A 125 2.40 0.99 11.24
CA LEU A 125 2.88 -0.14 10.46
C LEU A 125 3.40 -1.31 11.34
N ALA A 126 3.88 -1.04 12.55
CA ALA A 126 4.35 -2.07 13.47
C ALA A 126 3.18 -2.86 14.03
N ALA A 127 2.11 -2.17 14.48
CA ALA A 127 0.88 -2.82 14.91
C ALA A 127 0.22 -3.66 13.80
N PHE A 128 0.26 -3.17 12.55
CA PHE A 128 -0.18 -3.97 11.40
C PHE A 128 0.68 -5.22 11.19
N ALA A 129 2.00 -5.11 11.32
CA ALA A 129 2.91 -6.25 11.18
C ALA A 129 2.68 -7.30 12.27
N GLU A 130 2.48 -6.89 13.52
CA GLU A 130 2.13 -7.77 14.64
C GLU A 130 0.83 -8.52 14.34
N TYR A 131 -0.22 -7.81 13.92
CA TYR A 131 -1.48 -8.42 13.50
C TYR A 131 -1.30 -9.48 12.41
N LEU A 132 -0.48 -9.22 11.39
CA LEU A 132 -0.23 -10.19 10.32
C LEU A 132 0.50 -11.44 10.81
N VAL A 133 1.53 -11.26 11.64
CA VAL A 133 2.30 -12.38 12.20
C VAL A 133 1.40 -13.26 13.06
N GLU A 134 0.54 -12.66 13.89
CA GLU A 134 -0.42 -13.40 14.72
C GLU A 134 -1.46 -14.14 13.88
N ARG A 135 -1.98 -13.49 12.84
CA ARG A 135 -2.97 -14.10 11.93
C ARG A 135 -2.41 -15.32 11.22
N ASP A 136 -1.19 -15.21 10.69
CA ASP A 136 -0.56 -16.26 9.91
C ASP A 136 -0.01 -17.40 10.81
N ALA A 137 0.18 -17.14 12.12
CA ALA A 137 0.56 -18.14 13.11
C ALA A 137 -0.58 -19.09 13.52
N VAL A 138 -1.84 -18.76 13.22
CA VAL A 138 -2.98 -19.66 13.47
C VAL A 138 -3.02 -20.74 12.38
N PRO A 139 -2.78 -22.02 12.68
CA PRO A 139 -2.89 -23.07 11.69
C PRO A 139 -4.33 -23.11 11.19
N THR A 140 -4.53 -23.01 9.87
CA THR A 140 -5.82 -23.30 9.26
C THR A 140 -6.18 -24.73 9.64
N ALA A 141 -7.19 -24.92 10.50
CA ALA A 141 -7.70 -26.23 10.80
C ALA A 141 -8.11 -26.88 9.48
N THR A 142 -7.41 -27.95 9.09
CA THR A 142 -7.67 -28.74 7.90
C THR A 142 -9.15 -29.14 7.91
N ALA A 143 -9.92 -28.59 6.97
CA ALA A 143 -11.24 -29.13 6.65
C ALA A 143 -11.02 -30.53 6.06
N GLY A 144 -11.63 -31.53 6.70
CA GLY A 144 -11.50 -32.96 6.38
C GLY A 144 -12.31 -33.41 5.19
#